data_AF-A0A1G3UKR5-F1
#
_entry.id   AF-A0A1G3UKR5-F1
#
_cell.length_a   1.000
_cell.length_b   1.000
_cell.length_c   1.000
_cell.angle_alpha   90.00
_cell.angle_beta   90.00
_cell.angle_gamma   90.00
#
_symmetry.space_group_name_H-M   'P 1'
#
loop_
_entity.id
_entity.type
_entity.pdbx_description
1 polymer ?
#
loop_
_entity_poly.entity_id
_entity_poly.type
_entity_poly.pdbx_seq_one_letter_code
_entity_poly.pdbx_strand_id
1 'polypeptide(L)'
;MSNIIKAFVNIVNNYQTTVNHVTNGNNRANNMGEGLESLIKDAFAGTTNEINEQNRLEIFSTLYSYSGNKNNPPDLIVRNSDAIEIKKLESHSTAIALNSSYPKAKFYADSSMITTACRNCEQDWSIKDMLYAIGNVPKNTNQLKSLWLVYGDCFCADKEIYERIKDTISNGIASIPDVEFTDTNELGKVKKVDPLGVTDLRIRGMWHIENPTKIFSYLYQYDNTKS
;
A
#
# COMPACT_ATOMS: atom_id res chain seq x y z
N MET A 1 -16.76 5.09 -14.34
CA MET A 1 -15.68 5.59 -13.45
C MET A 1 -15.86 5.02 -12.05
N SER A 2 -14.83 4.36 -11.52
CA SER A 2 -14.84 3.81 -10.15
C SER A 2 -14.22 4.79 -9.16
N ASN A 3 -14.56 4.65 -7.88
CA ASN A 3 -14.04 5.45 -6.77
C ASN A 3 -14.23 4.69 -5.44
N ILE A 4 -13.73 5.27 -4.36
CA ILE A 4 -13.80 4.70 -3.01
C ILE A 4 -15.23 4.38 -2.55
N ILE A 5 -16.22 5.21 -2.90
CA ILE A 5 -17.62 5.00 -2.50
C ILE A 5 -18.19 3.78 -3.21
N LYS A 6 -17.93 3.62 -4.52
CA LYS A 6 -18.34 2.42 -5.26
C LYS A 6 -17.65 1.17 -4.74
N ALA A 7 -16.35 1.26 -4.46
CA ALA A 7 -15.62 0.16 -3.85
C ALA A 7 -16.21 -0.23 -2.49
N PHE A 8 -16.54 0.74 -1.64
CA PHE A 8 -17.18 0.51 -0.35
C PHE A 8 -18.55 -0.18 -0.50
N VAL A 9 -19.41 0.30 -1.40
CA VAL A 9 -20.70 -0.34 -1.69
C VAL A 9 -20.51 -1.78 -2.17
N ASN A 10 -19.54 -2.01 -3.06
CA ASN A 10 -19.24 -3.36 -3.55
C ASN A 10 -18.72 -4.27 -2.42
N ILE A 11 -17.89 -3.76 -1.52
CA ILE A 11 -17.44 -4.51 -0.33
C ILE A 11 -18.64 -4.87 0.52
N VAL A 12 -19.47 -3.91 0.93
CA VAL A 12 -20.62 -4.15 1.82
C VAL A 12 -21.62 -5.14 1.19
N ASN A 13 -21.95 -4.98 -0.09
CA ASN A 13 -22.93 -5.84 -0.76
C ASN A 13 -22.46 -7.27 -0.97
N ASN A 14 -21.14 -7.49 -1.07
CA ASN A 14 -20.56 -8.82 -1.25
C ASN A 14 -19.94 -9.38 0.04
N TYR A 15 -19.92 -8.61 1.12
CA TYR A 15 -19.48 -9.07 2.43
C TYR A 15 -20.55 -10.00 2.99
N GLN A 16 -20.27 -11.30 2.99
CA GLN A 16 -21.19 -12.28 3.54
C GLN A 16 -21.17 -12.20 5.07
N THR A 17 -22.21 -11.63 5.66
CA THR A 17 -22.40 -11.53 7.12
C THR A 17 -22.85 -12.84 7.78
N THR A 18 -23.17 -13.88 7.01
CA THR A 18 -23.81 -15.10 7.53
C THR A 18 -22.83 -16.28 7.54
N VAL A 19 -22.39 -16.66 8.74
CA VAL A 19 -21.81 -17.97 9.02
C VAL A 19 -22.92 -19.01 8.90
N ASN A 20 -23.15 -19.51 7.69
CA ASN A 20 -23.76 -20.81 7.48
C ASN A 20 -22.87 -21.52 6.47
N HIS A 21 -22.29 -22.64 6.91
CA HIS A 21 -21.47 -23.56 6.14
C HIS A 21 -21.82 -23.57 4.65
N VAL A 22 -21.02 -22.89 3.81
CA VAL A 22 -20.93 -23.26 2.40
C VAL A 22 -19.84 -24.30 2.27
N THR A 23 -20.20 -25.51 2.70
CA THR A 23 -19.62 -26.73 2.17
C THR A 23 -20.09 -26.89 0.73
N ASN A 24 -19.12 -27.02 -0.18
CA ASN A 24 -19.24 -27.40 -1.60
C ASN A 24 -19.80 -26.38 -2.58
N GLY A 25 -18.86 -25.69 -3.24
CA GLY A 25 -19.07 -25.01 -4.52
C GLY A 25 -18.17 -23.79 -4.64
N ASN A 26 -17.00 -23.93 -5.28
CA ASN A 26 -16.13 -22.89 -5.89
C ASN A 26 -16.17 -21.44 -5.37
N ASN A 27 -16.36 -21.23 -4.07
CA ASN A 27 -16.40 -19.90 -3.47
C ASN A 27 -14.97 -19.43 -3.18
N ARG A 28 -14.44 -18.63 -4.11
CA ARG A 28 -13.15 -17.93 -4.05
C ARG A 28 -12.96 -17.07 -2.79
N ALA A 29 -14.01 -16.85 -2.00
CA ALA A 29 -13.95 -16.25 -0.66
C ALA A 29 -13.02 -17.00 0.32
N ASN A 30 -12.69 -18.27 0.07
CA ASN A 30 -11.82 -19.07 0.92
C ASN A 30 -10.30 -18.98 0.60
N ASN A 31 -9.90 -18.27 -0.47
CA ASN A 31 -8.49 -18.13 -0.88
C ASN A 31 -7.87 -16.79 -0.43
N MET A 32 -8.10 -16.34 0.81
CA MET A 32 -7.62 -15.04 1.28
C MET A 32 -6.10 -14.96 1.61
N GLY A 33 -5.29 -15.91 1.12
CA GLY A 33 -3.82 -15.89 1.23
C GLY A 33 -3.17 -14.83 0.35
N GLU A 34 -3.64 -14.72 -0.91
CA GLU A 34 -3.44 -13.61 -1.87
C GLU A 34 -4.59 -12.57 -1.79
N GLY A 35 -5.34 -12.61 -0.68
CA GLY A 35 -6.74 -12.19 -0.59
C GLY A 35 -7.05 -10.70 -0.56
N LEU A 36 -6.25 -9.90 0.14
CA LEU A 36 -6.62 -8.50 0.36
C LEU A 36 -6.44 -7.67 -0.91
N GLU A 37 -5.32 -7.81 -1.61
CA GLU A 37 -5.10 -7.10 -2.87
C GLU A 37 -6.15 -7.46 -3.92
N SER A 38 -6.47 -8.76 -4.05
CA SER A 38 -7.53 -9.21 -4.95
C SER A 38 -8.89 -8.62 -4.53
N LEU A 39 -9.24 -8.66 -3.25
CA LEU A 39 -10.49 -8.10 -2.73
C LEU A 39 -10.61 -6.60 -3.04
N ILE A 40 -9.55 -5.82 -2.83
CA ILE A 40 -9.55 -4.39 -3.14
C ILE A 40 -9.65 -4.17 -4.66
N LYS A 41 -8.90 -4.93 -5.48
CA LYS A 41 -9.01 -4.85 -6.95
C LYS A 41 -10.43 -5.15 -7.43
N ASP A 42 -11.04 -6.20 -6.90
CA ASP A 42 -12.39 -6.62 -7.24
C ASP A 42 -13.44 -5.64 -6.75
N ALA A 43 -13.25 -5.06 -5.55
CA ALA A 43 -14.13 -4.05 -4.99
C ALA A 43 -14.19 -2.81 -5.89
N PHE A 44 -13.04 -2.29 -6.33
CA PHE A 44 -12.99 -1.15 -7.24
C PHE A 44 -13.50 -1.52 -8.65
N ALA A 45 -13.29 -2.75 -9.11
CA ALA A 45 -13.75 -3.21 -10.42
C ALA A 45 -15.22 -3.64 -10.47
N GLY A 46 -15.83 -3.94 -9.33
CA GLY A 46 -17.16 -4.56 -9.28
C GLY A 46 -17.16 -6.01 -9.77
N THR A 47 -16.04 -6.72 -9.66
CA THR A 47 -15.83 -8.07 -10.23
C THR A 47 -15.85 -9.17 -9.18
N THR A 48 -16.34 -8.91 -7.96
CA THR A 48 -16.34 -9.89 -6.86
C THR A 48 -17.02 -11.22 -7.23
N ASN A 49 -18.04 -11.18 -8.08
CA ASN A 49 -18.78 -12.35 -8.54
C ASN A 49 -18.45 -12.75 -10.00
N GLU A 50 -17.42 -12.16 -10.61
CA GLU A 50 -16.97 -12.52 -11.96
C GLU A 50 -16.18 -13.83 -11.91
N ILE A 51 -16.69 -14.84 -12.60
CA ILE A 51 -16.12 -16.19 -12.63
C ILE A 51 -15.12 -16.32 -13.77
N ASN A 52 -15.33 -15.58 -14.87
CA ASN A 52 -14.45 -15.59 -16.01
C ASN A 52 -13.23 -14.68 -15.76
N GLU A 53 -12.08 -15.30 -15.55
CA GLU A 53 -10.83 -14.58 -15.27
C GLU A 53 -10.42 -13.65 -16.41
N GLN A 54 -10.70 -14.02 -17.66
CA GLN A 54 -10.37 -13.18 -18.82
C GLN A 54 -11.19 -11.89 -18.80
N ASN A 55 -12.50 -11.98 -18.56
CA ASN A 55 -13.38 -10.81 -18.43
C ASN A 55 -12.93 -9.91 -17.27
N ARG A 56 -12.55 -10.52 -16.14
CA ARG A 56 -12.04 -9.81 -14.96
C ARG A 56 -10.78 -9.03 -15.28
N LEU A 57 -9.81 -9.65 -15.98
CA LEU A 57 -8.56 -9.00 -16.38
C LEU A 57 -8.80 -7.89 -17.42
N GLU A 58 -9.76 -8.06 -18.32
CA GLU A 58 -10.18 -7.01 -19.25
C GLU A 58 -10.75 -5.80 -18.51
N ILE A 59 -11.62 -6.01 -17.52
CA ILE A 59 -12.14 -4.94 -16.66
C ILE A 59 -10.98 -4.27 -15.90
N PHE A 60 -10.04 -5.03 -15.35
CA PHE A 60 -8.87 -4.47 -14.67
C PHE A 60 -8.03 -3.60 -15.60
N SER A 61 -7.78 -4.04 -16.84
CA SER A 61 -6.99 -3.29 -17.83
C SER A 61 -7.63 -1.97 -18.26
N THR A 62 -8.96 -1.88 -18.18
CA THR A 62 -9.69 -0.64 -18.49
C THR A 62 -9.80 0.27 -17.28
N LEU A 63 -9.88 -0.29 -16.07
CA LEU A 63 -10.05 0.46 -14.85
C LEU A 63 -8.74 1.00 -14.26
N TYR A 64 -7.68 0.19 -14.24
CA TYR A 64 -6.42 0.57 -13.65
C TYR A 64 -5.48 1.11 -14.71
N SER A 65 -4.97 2.32 -14.49
CA SER A 65 -3.88 2.84 -15.30
C SER A 65 -2.54 2.24 -14.89
N TYR A 66 -2.42 1.85 -13.63
CA TYR A 66 -1.23 1.20 -13.09
C TYR A 66 -1.61 0.09 -12.11
N SER A 67 -0.86 -1.02 -12.16
CA SER A 67 -0.87 -2.08 -11.15
C SER A 67 0.59 -2.39 -10.80
N GLY A 68 0.96 -2.07 -9.56
CA GLY A 68 2.32 -2.13 -9.05
C GLY A 68 2.79 -3.54 -8.74
N ASN A 69 4.03 -3.61 -8.27
CA ASN A 69 4.62 -4.82 -7.70
C ASN A 69 5.06 -4.56 -6.26
N LYS A 70 5.34 -5.64 -5.52
CA LYS A 70 5.70 -5.60 -4.09
C LYS A 70 6.82 -4.63 -3.70
N ASN A 71 7.65 -4.21 -4.66
CA ASN A 71 8.84 -3.40 -4.41
C ASN A 71 8.63 -1.91 -4.70
N ASN A 72 7.55 -1.51 -5.39
CA ASN A 72 7.38 -0.15 -5.86
C ASN A 72 5.94 0.33 -5.63
N PRO A 73 5.72 1.37 -4.81
CA PRO A 73 4.41 1.99 -4.66
C PRO A 73 4.00 2.77 -5.93
N PRO A 74 2.69 2.97 -6.17
CA PRO A 74 1.58 2.46 -5.39
C PRO A 74 1.18 1.05 -5.87
N ASP A 75 0.35 0.35 -5.12
CA ASP A 75 -0.16 -0.95 -5.57
C ASP A 75 -1.10 -0.79 -6.76
N LEU A 76 -1.91 0.28 -6.81
CA LEU A 76 -2.83 0.58 -7.90
C LEU A 76 -2.92 2.08 -8.20
N ILE A 77 -3.22 2.41 -9.45
CA ILE A 77 -3.79 3.72 -9.82
C ILE A 77 -5.09 3.46 -10.57
N VAL A 78 -6.19 3.95 -10.00
CA VAL A 78 -7.49 3.93 -10.67
C VAL A 78 -7.48 5.02 -11.75
N ARG A 79 -7.94 4.67 -12.95
CA ARG A 79 -7.84 5.56 -14.12
C ARG A 79 -8.49 6.91 -13.87
N ASN A 80 -7.71 7.97 -14.06
CA ASN A 80 -8.05 9.37 -13.81
C ASN A 80 -8.58 9.61 -12.39
N SER A 81 -8.04 8.87 -11.41
CA SER A 81 -8.49 8.85 -10.02
C SER A 81 -7.32 8.52 -9.09
N ASP A 82 -7.65 8.10 -7.86
CA ASP A 82 -6.74 7.91 -6.73
C ASP A 82 -5.66 6.85 -6.97
N ALA A 83 -4.50 7.07 -6.34
CA ALA A 83 -3.52 6.02 -6.10
C ALA A 83 -3.91 5.24 -4.84
N ILE A 84 -3.68 3.93 -4.83
CA ILE A 84 -4.05 3.05 -3.72
C ILE A 84 -2.82 2.29 -3.23
N GLU A 85 -2.56 2.36 -1.93
CA GLU A 85 -1.57 1.56 -1.22
C GLU A 85 -2.30 0.56 -0.31
N ILE A 86 -2.02 -0.72 -0.46
CA ILE A 86 -2.69 -1.82 0.22
C ILE A 86 -1.73 -2.41 1.26
N LYS A 87 -2.20 -2.56 2.50
CA LYS A 87 -1.42 -3.16 3.59
C LYS A 87 -2.23 -4.20 4.34
N LYS A 88 -1.72 -5.44 4.32
CA LYS A 88 -2.22 -6.54 5.15
C LYS A 88 -1.44 -6.57 6.46
N LEU A 89 -2.17 -6.53 7.58
CA LEU A 89 -1.63 -6.67 8.93
C LEU A 89 -2.20 -7.92 9.59
N GLU A 90 -1.42 -8.55 10.47
CA GLU A 90 -1.87 -9.72 11.24
C GLU A 90 -2.58 -9.35 12.56
N SER A 91 -2.62 -8.06 12.90
CA SER A 91 -3.28 -7.54 14.10
C SER A 91 -3.82 -6.13 13.86
N HIS A 92 -4.93 -5.80 14.52
CA HIS A 92 -5.62 -4.51 14.44
C HIS A 92 -4.85 -3.35 15.10
N SER A 93 -3.80 -3.64 15.87
CA SER A 93 -3.02 -2.63 16.61
C SER A 93 -1.59 -2.47 16.11
N THR A 94 -1.14 -3.34 15.21
CA THR A 94 0.24 -3.28 14.69
C THR A 94 0.43 -2.05 13.82
N ALA A 95 1.55 -1.35 14.05
CA ALA A 95 1.99 -0.25 13.21
C ALA A 95 2.26 -0.75 11.78
N ILE A 96 1.98 0.10 10.80
CA ILE A 96 2.16 -0.22 9.40
C ILE A 96 3.61 0.09 9.03
N ALA A 97 4.35 -0.94 8.63
CA ALA A 97 5.69 -0.79 8.11
C ALA A 97 5.65 -0.37 6.63
N LEU A 98 6.38 0.69 6.31
CA LEU A 98 6.57 1.24 4.97
C LEU A 98 8.05 1.14 4.61
N ASN A 99 8.37 0.12 3.83
CA ASN A 99 9.74 -0.18 3.41
C ASN A 99 10.15 0.73 2.26
N SER A 100 11.35 1.31 2.35
CA SER A 100 12.02 2.05 1.27
C SER A 100 11.30 3.30 0.76
N SER A 101 10.15 3.67 1.31
CA SER A 101 9.49 4.95 1.05
C SER A 101 8.75 5.46 2.28
N TYR A 102 8.70 6.78 2.43
CA TYR A 102 8.01 7.43 3.53
C TYR A 102 6.47 7.41 3.33
N PRO A 103 5.67 7.62 4.40
CA PRO A 103 4.22 7.79 4.31
C PRO A 103 3.84 9.01 3.46
N LYS A 104 2.80 8.90 2.64
CA LYS A 104 2.45 9.88 1.60
C LYS A 104 1.07 10.46 1.86
N ALA A 105 0.98 11.76 2.10
CA ALA A 105 -0.31 12.45 2.13
C ALA A 105 -0.97 12.49 0.74
N LYS A 106 -0.15 12.81 -0.27
CA LYS A 106 -0.51 12.79 -1.70
C LYS A 106 0.50 11.98 -2.48
N PHE A 107 0.11 11.51 -3.66
CA PHE A 107 0.96 10.74 -4.57
C PHE A 107 1.44 11.61 -5.73
N TYR A 108 2.77 11.72 -5.90
CA TYR A 108 3.38 12.66 -6.84
C TYR A 108 4.08 11.94 -8.00
N ALA A 109 3.88 12.44 -9.22
CA ALA A 109 4.50 11.90 -10.45
C ALA A 109 6.02 12.13 -10.51
N ASP A 110 6.50 13.20 -9.87
CA ASP A 110 7.91 13.58 -9.82
C ASP A 110 8.73 12.78 -8.79
N SER A 111 8.08 11.89 -8.01
CA SER A 111 8.77 11.10 -7.00
C SER A 111 9.87 10.24 -7.63
N SER A 112 11.06 10.25 -7.02
CA SER A 112 12.16 9.36 -7.40
C SER A 112 11.96 7.91 -6.94
N MET A 113 10.94 7.66 -6.11
CA MET A 113 10.62 6.36 -5.52
C MET A 113 9.60 5.55 -6.33
N ILE A 114 9.16 6.05 -7.49
CA ILE A 114 8.18 5.37 -8.35
C ILE A 114 8.82 4.93 -9.67
N THR A 115 8.25 3.89 -10.28
CA THR A 115 8.76 3.37 -11.56
C THR A 115 8.40 4.29 -12.73
N THR A 116 9.18 4.23 -13.82
CA THR A 116 8.85 4.93 -15.07
C THR A 116 7.48 4.51 -15.62
N ALA A 117 7.11 3.23 -15.48
CA ALA A 117 5.80 2.73 -15.88
C ALA A 117 4.67 3.37 -15.08
N CYS A 118 4.85 3.56 -13.76
CA CYS A 118 3.90 4.28 -12.92
C CYS A 118 3.82 5.76 -13.30
N ARG A 119 4.98 6.43 -13.50
CA ARG A 119 5.04 7.84 -13.87
C ARG A 119 4.30 8.11 -15.18
N ASN A 120 4.46 7.21 -16.16
CA ASN A 120 3.91 7.38 -17.50
C ASN A 120 2.56 6.66 -17.69
N CYS A 121 1.89 6.24 -16.60
CA CYS A 121 0.67 5.45 -16.70
C CYS A 121 -0.54 6.24 -17.22
N GLU A 122 -0.52 7.56 -17.07
CA GLU A 122 -1.54 8.49 -17.54
C GLU A 122 -0.85 9.71 -18.15
N GLN A 123 -1.57 10.42 -19.00
CA GLN A 123 -1.08 11.64 -19.61
C GLN A 123 -1.22 12.82 -18.62
N ASP A 124 -0.16 13.63 -18.49
CA ASP A 124 -0.17 14.95 -17.84
C ASP A 124 -0.63 14.98 -16.36
N TRP A 125 -0.53 13.87 -15.62
CA TRP A 125 -0.81 13.87 -14.18
C TRP A 125 0.41 14.33 -13.37
N SER A 126 0.18 15.14 -12.34
CA SER A 126 1.23 15.62 -11.43
C SER A 126 1.05 15.09 -10.00
N ILE A 127 -0.20 15.12 -9.51
CA ILE A 127 -0.56 14.75 -8.14
C ILE A 127 -1.87 13.95 -8.17
N LYS A 128 -1.94 12.93 -7.32
CA LYS A 128 -3.14 12.13 -7.04
C LYS A 128 -3.37 12.04 -5.53
N ASP A 129 -4.61 11.80 -5.14
CA ASP A 129 -4.91 11.42 -3.76
C ASP A 129 -4.31 10.04 -3.48
N MET A 130 -3.78 9.86 -2.27
CA MET A 130 -3.26 8.58 -1.80
C MET A 130 -4.29 7.93 -0.88
N LEU A 131 -4.84 6.79 -1.28
CA LEU A 131 -5.75 6.00 -0.47
C LEU A 131 -5.00 4.82 0.16
N TYR A 132 -5.01 4.74 1.49
CA TYR A 132 -4.52 3.58 2.22
C TYR A 132 -5.64 2.58 2.48
N ALA A 133 -5.51 1.38 1.94
CA ALA A 133 -6.39 0.23 2.20
C ALA A 133 -5.70 -0.75 3.17
N ILE A 134 -6.02 -0.64 4.45
CA ILE A 134 -5.33 -1.37 5.52
C ILE A 134 -6.27 -2.45 6.08
N GLY A 135 -5.97 -3.70 5.78
CA GLY A 135 -6.77 -4.86 6.22
C GLY A 135 -6.11 -5.62 7.36
N ASN A 136 -6.88 -5.93 8.41
CA ASN A 136 -6.48 -6.85 9.48
C ASN A 136 -6.92 -8.27 9.12
N VAL A 137 -5.96 -9.13 8.82
CA VAL A 137 -6.16 -10.54 8.51
C VAL A 137 -5.29 -11.35 9.47
N PRO A 138 -5.84 -11.78 10.63
CA PRO A 138 -5.06 -12.50 11.63
C PRO A 138 -4.41 -13.76 11.06
N LYS A 139 -3.22 -14.06 11.56
CA LYS A 139 -2.40 -15.18 11.08
C LYS A 139 -3.19 -16.49 11.10
N ASN A 140 -3.07 -17.27 10.02
CA ASN A 140 -3.74 -18.56 9.83
C ASN A 140 -5.28 -18.54 9.84
N THR A 141 -5.94 -17.38 9.82
CA THR A 141 -7.41 -17.31 9.75
C THR A 141 -7.93 -17.21 8.34
N ASN A 142 -7.16 -16.59 7.43
CA ASN A 142 -7.66 -16.16 6.12
C ASN A 142 -8.99 -15.40 6.21
N GLN A 143 -9.22 -14.67 7.31
CA GLN A 143 -10.42 -13.88 7.54
C GLN A 143 -10.05 -12.41 7.68
N LEU A 144 -10.70 -11.55 6.90
CA LEU A 144 -10.59 -10.10 7.04
C LEU A 144 -11.48 -9.64 8.20
N LYS A 145 -10.87 -9.29 9.35
CA LYS A 145 -11.60 -8.83 10.55
C LYS A 145 -11.91 -7.35 10.56
N SER A 146 -11.09 -6.55 9.88
CA SER A 146 -11.37 -5.13 9.66
C SER A 146 -10.65 -4.62 8.43
N LEU A 147 -11.22 -3.59 7.82
CA LEU A 147 -10.66 -2.88 6.69
C LEU A 147 -10.80 -1.38 6.91
N TRP A 148 -9.68 -0.68 6.87
CA TRP A 148 -9.62 0.78 6.85
C TRP A 148 -9.37 1.25 5.42
N LEU A 149 -10.14 2.24 4.99
CA LEU A 149 -9.93 2.99 3.76
C LEU A 149 -9.75 4.45 4.17
N VAL A 150 -8.51 4.95 4.17
CA VAL A 150 -8.17 6.27 4.72
C VAL A 150 -7.31 7.05 3.73
N TYR A 151 -7.70 8.29 3.44
CA TYR A 151 -6.89 9.17 2.61
C TYR A 151 -5.64 9.66 3.35
N GLY A 152 -4.55 9.76 2.61
CA GLY A 152 -3.23 10.08 3.13
C GLY A 152 -3.16 11.45 3.79
N ASP A 153 -3.91 12.44 3.31
CA ASP A 153 -3.97 13.79 3.89
C ASP A 153 -4.71 13.84 5.25
N CYS A 154 -5.47 12.81 5.59
CA CYS A 154 -6.03 12.61 6.94
C CYS A 154 -5.08 11.82 7.85
N PHE A 155 -4.00 11.25 7.32
CA PHE A 155 -3.24 10.17 7.96
C PHE A 155 -1.74 10.47 8.10
N CYS A 156 -1.17 11.19 7.15
CA CYS A 156 0.25 11.43 6.97
C CYS A 156 0.52 12.94 6.87
N ALA A 157 1.75 13.35 7.15
CA ALA A 157 2.19 14.72 6.88
C ALA A 157 2.53 14.92 5.38
N ASP A 158 2.76 16.18 5.00
CA ASP A 158 3.27 16.51 3.66
C ASP A 158 4.70 15.98 3.44
N LYS A 159 5.07 15.76 2.17
CA LYS A 159 6.32 15.07 1.80
C LYS A 159 7.57 15.77 2.33
N GLU A 160 7.54 17.10 2.42
CA GLU A 160 8.63 17.95 2.85
C GLU A 160 9.05 17.64 4.30
N ILE A 161 8.11 17.22 5.15
CA ILE A 161 8.40 16.82 6.54
C ILE A 161 9.30 15.59 6.58
N TYR A 162 9.00 14.60 5.74
CA TYR A 162 9.77 13.35 5.67
C TYR A 162 11.10 13.54 4.92
N GLU A 163 11.08 14.29 3.82
CA GLU A 163 12.27 14.60 3.02
C GLU A 163 13.30 15.38 3.83
N ARG A 164 12.87 16.36 4.64
CA ARG A 164 13.78 17.07 5.55
C ARG A 164 14.54 16.13 6.50
N ILE A 165 13.85 15.13 7.08
CA ILE A 165 14.50 14.15 7.97
C ILE A 165 15.42 13.24 7.18
N LYS A 166 14.98 12.75 6.02
CA LYS A 166 15.79 11.93 5.12
C LYS A 166 17.10 12.65 4.76
N ASP A 167 17.00 13.88 4.28
CA ASP A 167 18.15 14.66 3.81
C ASP A 167 19.09 15.01 4.97
N THR A 168 18.56 15.35 6.14
CA THR A 168 19.38 15.59 7.34
C THR A 168 20.21 14.37 7.70
N ILE A 169 19.61 13.16 7.68
CA ILE A 169 20.32 11.91 7.97
C ILE A 169 21.34 11.60 6.88
N SER A 170 20.96 11.69 5.60
CA SER A 170 21.86 11.43 4.46
C SER A 170 23.08 12.34 4.49
N ASN A 171 22.89 13.65 4.73
CA ASN A 171 23.97 14.62 4.85
C ASN A 171 24.89 14.32 6.04
N GLY A 172 24.31 13.90 7.18
CA GLY A 172 25.09 13.46 8.35
C GLY A 172 25.99 12.26 8.03
N ILE A 173 25.46 11.25 7.34
CA ILE A 173 26.23 10.06 6.93
C ILE A 173 27.34 10.43 5.94
N ALA A 174 27.03 11.28 4.96
CA ALA A 174 28.01 11.73 3.96
C ALA A 174 29.16 12.55 4.57
N SER A 175 28.97 13.14 5.76
CA SER A 175 30.00 13.91 6.47
C SER A 175 30.99 13.07 7.29
N ILE A 176 30.78 11.75 7.38
CA ILE A 176 31.65 10.85 8.14
C ILE A 176 32.98 10.65 7.37
N PRO A 177 34.15 10.91 7.99
CA PRO A 177 35.44 10.70 7.33
C PRO A 177 35.69 9.22 7.04
N ASP A 178 36.49 8.94 6.02
CA ASP A 178 36.93 7.60 5.60
C ASP A 178 35.80 6.63 5.17
N VAL A 179 34.67 7.17 4.72
CA VAL A 179 33.52 6.41 4.19
C VAL A 179 33.28 6.77 2.72
N GLU A 180 33.40 5.80 1.81
CA GLU A 180 33.02 5.98 0.40
C GLU A 180 31.50 5.96 0.23
N PHE A 181 30.87 7.12 0.39
CA PHE A 181 29.43 7.29 0.23
C PHE A 181 29.01 7.48 -1.24
N THR A 182 27.85 6.96 -1.62
CA THR A 182 27.21 7.21 -2.90
C THR A 182 25.75 7.64 -2.67
N ASP A 183 25.36 8.73 -3.32
CA ASP A 183 23.99 9.21 -3.31
C ASP A 183 23.05 8.19 -3.97
N THR A 184 21.90 7.97 -3.34
CA THR A 184 20.85 7.08 -3.85
C THR A 184 19.48 7.69 -3.55
N ASN A 185 18.42 7.12 -4.14
CA ASN A 185 17.04 7.51 -3.80
C ASN A 185 16.66 7.12 -2.34
N GLU A 186 17.51 6.37 -1.64
CA GLU A 186 17.36 5.93 -0.25
C GLU A 186 18.16 6.86 0.70
N LEU A 187 18.52 6.38 1.91
CA LEU A 187 19.34 7.15 2.83
C LEU A 187 20.82 7.13 2.44
N GLY A 188 21.26 6.13 1.68
CA GLY A 188 22.63 6.09 1.19
C GLY A 188 23.15 4.70 0.91
N LYS A 189 24.33 4.66 0.29
CA LYS A 189 25.10 3.44 0.08
C LYS A 189 26.57 3.71 0.38
N VAL A 190 27.16 2.89 1.24
CA VAL A 190 28.59 2.90 1.53
C VAL A 190 29.23 1.78 0.71
N LYS A 191 30.30 2.10 -0.02
CA LYS A 191 31.05 1.12 -0.82
C LYS A 191 32.32 0.66 -0.10
N LYS A 192 32.85 -0.47 -0.55
CA LYS A 192 34.16 -1.01 -0.12
C LYS A 192 34.29 -1.14 1.40
N VAL A 193 33.27 -1.71 2.03
CA VAL A 193 33.21 -1.83 3.50
C VAL A 193 34.22 -2.84 4.05
N ASP A 194 34.67 -3.77 3.22
CA ASP A 194 35.67 -4.78 3.58
C ASP A 194 37.07 -4.45 3.00
N PRO A 195 38.15 -5.03 3.53
CA PRO A 195 39.52 -4.77 3.06
C PRO A 195 39.79 -5.11 1.60
N LEU A 196 39.00 -5.99 0.97
CA LEU A 196 39.13 -6.32 -0.46
C LEU A 196 38.33 -5.37 -1.35
N GLY A 197 37.46 -4.54 -0.76
CA GLY A 197 36.65 -3.54 -1.46
C GLY A 197 35.53 -4.13 -2.32
N VAL A 198 35.03 -5.32 -1.98
CA VAL A 198 34.02 -6.05 -2.78
C VAL A 198 32.61 -6.04 -2.17
N THR A 199 32.44 -5.46 -0.98
CA THR A 199 31.17 -5.38 -0.27
C THR A 199 30.68 -3.94 -0.15
N ASP A 200 29.36 -3.79 -0.24
CA ASP A 200 28.67 -2.51 -0.07
C ASP A 200 27.63 -2.62 1.05
N LEU A 201 27.52 -1.58 1.89
CA LEU A 201 26.44 -1.42 2.87
C LEU A 201 25.36 -0.50 2.30
N ARG A 202 24.13 -1.02 2.25
CA ARG A 202 22.95 -0.25 1.82
C ARG A 202 22.19 0.27 3.03
N ILE A 203 21.92 1.57 3.07
CA ILE A 203 21.22 2.23 4.18
C ILE A 203 19.82 2.67 3.71
N ARG A 204 18.80 2.14 4.37
CA ARG A 204 17.38 2.31 4.02
C ARG A 204 16.58 2.78 5.22
N GLY A 205 15.64 3.69 4.97
CA GLY A 205 14.62 4.03 5.96
C GLY A 205 13.57 2.91 6.06
N MET A 206 13.26 2.51 7.29
CA MET A 206 12.08 1.71 7.60
C MET A 206 11.09 2.61 8.36
N TRP A 207 10.10 3.11 7.65
CA TRP A 207 9.12 4.02 8.22
C TRP A 207 8.00 3.22 8.86
N HIS A 208 7.52 3.71 10.00
CA HIS A 208 6.34 3.14 10.66
C HIS A 208 5.32 4.25 10.83
N ILE A 209 4.07 3.93 10.51
CA ILE A 209 2.92 4.75 10.87
C ILE A 209 2.02 3.94 11.80
N GLU A 210 1.51 4.58 12.84
CA GLU A 210 0.59 3.94 13.78
C GLU A 210 -0.66 3.42 13.06
N ASN A 211 -1.29 2.40 13.61
CA ASN A 211 -2.49 1.83 13.00
C ASN A 211 -3.64 2.87 13.01
N PRO A 212 -4.46 2.97 11.93
CA PRO A 212 -5.66 3.82 11.93
C PRO A 212 -6.59 3.55 13.10
N THR A 213 -6.68 2.29 13.57
CA THR A 213 -7.46 1.92 14.76
C THR A 213 -7.02 2.68 16.02
N LYS A 214 -5.73 3.00 16.13
CA LYS A 214 -5.18 3.78 17.25
C LYS A 214 -5.35 5.28 17.00
N ILE A 215 -4.96 5.76 15.82
CA ILE A 215 -5.00 7.17 15.44
C ILE A 215 -6.44 7.71 15.48
N PHE A 216 -7.39 6.96 14.95
CA PHE A 216 -8.81 7.33 14.86
C PHE A 216 -9.68 6.63 15.92
N SER A 217 -9.09 6.25 17.06
CA SER A 217 -9.81 5.62 18.18
C SER A 217 -10.95 6.49 18.75
N TYR A 218 -10.93 7.79 18.46
CA TYR A 218 -11.99 8.74 18.79
C TYR A 218 -13.20 8.65 17.84
N LEU A 219 -13.06 8.04 16.66
CA LEU A 219 -14.14 7.82 15.68
C LEU A 219 -14.65 6.38 15.69
N TYR A 220 -13.75 5.41 15.85
CA TYR A 220 -14.08 4.00 15.82
C TYR A 220 -13.24 3.21 16.80
N GLN A 221 -13.91 2.40 17.63
CA GLN A 221 -13.26 1.43 18.50
C GLN A 221 -13.41 0.03 17.91
N TYR A 222 -12.28 -0.67 17.77
CA TYR A 222 -12.29 -2.05 17.28
C TYR A 222 -12.98 -2.97 18.27
N ASP A 223 -14.02 -3.65 17.79
CA ASP A 223 -14.79 -4.61 18.57
C ASP A 223 -14.22 -6.01 18.38
N ASN A 224 -13.48 -6.50 19.38
CA ASN A 224 -12.90 -7.84 19.38
C ASN A 224 -13.94 -8.97 19.33
N THR A 225 -15.22 -8.69 19.59
CA THR A 225 -16.29 -9.69 19.59
C THR A 225 -16.94 -9.88 18.22
N LYS A 226 -16.74 -8.94 17.30
CA LYS A 226 -17.31 -8.99 15.95
C LYS A 226 -16.34 -9.62 14.97
N SER A 227 -16.88 -10.45 14.07
CA SER A 227 -16.13 -11.17 13.04
C SER A 227 -16.33 -10.59 11.66
#